data_AF-A0A0U3ME37-F1
#
_entry.id   AF-A0A0U3ME37-F1
#
_cell.length_a   1.000
_cell.length_b   1.000
_cell.length_c   1.000
_cell.angle_alpha   90.00
_cell.angle_beta   90.00
_cell.angle_gamma   90.00
#
_symmetry.space_group_name_H-M   'P 1'
#
loop_
_entity.id
_entity.type
_entity.pdbx_description
1 polymer ?
#
loop_
_entity_poly.entity_id
_entity_poly.type
_entity_poly.pdbx_seq_one_letter_code
_entity_poly.pdbx_strand_id
1 'polypeptide(L)'
;MQFRDAWNNFVLANIQSATGFSSIVAAEELSGGRFANWHRVTLPELAVGMNYELFIEVAIGAWHHPYKTLFLQWTRESANLALADPRFSIRSENSRNGWKNPGIFPGNHGVVLAISSLAEAIERNSDPGVLKLVEAADEIKDCGLQMKGEDWNTYIAQGGYLRAIQLFMIAGKADLARSALQTRRNFKYVNAHRQWLVNVLNFIAPGAQFHQATAEQTMLFDSQFDVIRNPAFKTAPPNDLSDKHLGQDLMQMRLDLAIIRQRYIVGQPISGNWETIFSSISR
;
A
#
# COMPACT_ATOMS: atom_id res chain seq x y z
N MET A 1 -17.17 11.50 11.18
CA MET A 1 -18.52 11.38 10.59
C MET A 1 -18.54 11.92 9.17
N GLN A 2 -17.53 12.68 8.73
CA GLN A 2 -17.60 13.47 7.50
C GLN A 2 -17.46 12.61 6.23
N PHE A 3 -16.79 11.45 6.29
CA PHE A 3 -16.59 10.59 5.11
C PHE A 3 -17.29 9.21 5.17
N ARG A 4 -17.82 8.82 6.32
CA ARG A 4 -18.32 7.44 6.52
C ARG A 4 -19.48 7.13 5.57
N ASP A 5 -20.44 8.02 5.49
CA ASP A 5 -21.61 7.85 4.61
C ASP A 5 -21.19 7.90 3.14
N ALA A 6 -20.23 8.76 2.78
CA ALA A 6 -19.71 8.83 1.42
C ALA A 6 -18.99 7.54 1.01
N TRP A 7 -18.17 6.96 1.88
CA TRP A 7 -17.54 5.66 1.67
C TRP A 7 -18.54 4.52 1.59
N ASN A 8 -19.48 4.46 2.52
CA ASN A 8 -20.54 3.44 2.50
C ASN A 8 -21.34 3.52 1.19
N ASN A 9 -21.76 4.72 0.78
CA ASN A 9 -22.50 4.92 -0.46
C ASN A 9 -21.68 4.54 -1.69
N PHE A 10 -20.39 4.92 -1.72
CA PHE A 10 -19.48 4.55 -2.80
C PHE A 10 -19.35 3.02 -2.93
N VAL A 11 -19.11 2.32 -1.82
CA VAL A 11 -18.93 0.86 -1.83
C VAL A 11 -20.24 0.14 -2.14
N LEU A 12 -21.36 0.55 -1.54
CA LEU A 12 -22.67 -0.03 -1.83
C LEU A 12 -23.09 0.16 -3.28
N ALA A 13 -22.83 1.33 -3.86
CA ALA A 13 -23.07 1.57 -5.29
C ALA A 13 -22.23 0.60 -6.16
N ASN A 14 -20.98 0.35 -5.81
CA ASN A 14 -20.13 -0.61 -6.53
C ASN A 14 -20.53 -2.07 -6.29
N ILE A 15 -21.07 -2.43 -5.12
CA ILE A 15 -21.60 -3.78 -4.88
C ILE A 15 -22.84 -4.03 -5.75
N GLN A 16 -23.71 -3.03 -5.88
CA GLN A 16 -24.99 -3.13 -6.59
C GLN A 16 -24.88 -2.85 -8.10
N SER A 17 -23.78 -2.26 -8.56
CA SER A 17 -23.57 -1.90 -9.96
C SER A 17 -23.34 -3.11 -10.84
N ALA A 18 -23.95 -3.11 -12.04
CA ALA A 18 -23.72 -4.10 -13.09
C ALA A 18 -22.28 -4.11 -13.63
N THR A 19 -21.48 -3.08 -13.33
CA THR A 19 -20.06 -2.99 -13.70
C THR A 19 -19.15 -2.92 -12.47
N GLY A 20 -19.66 -3.24 -11.29
CA GLY A 20 -18.93 -3.16 -10.03
C GLY A 20 -18.36 -4.50 -9.58
N PHE A 21 -18.25 -4.71 -8.26
CA PHE A 21 -17.56 -5.88 -7.69
C PHE A 21 -18.20 -7.21 -8.10
N SER A 22 -19.53 -7.27 -8.18
CA SER A 22 -20.25 -8.47 -8.62
C SER A 22 -19.90 -8.88 -10.04
N SER A 23 -19.71 -7.91 -10.93
CA SER A 23 -19.35 -8.15 -12.33
C SER A 23 -17.92 -8.68 -12.48
N ILE A 24 -17.00 -8.20 -11.63
CA ILE A 24 -15.63 -8.71 -11.55
C ILE A 24 -15.66 -10.18 -11.13
N VAL A 25 -16.40 -10.51 -10.07
CA VAL A 25 -16.52 -11.89 -9.58
C VAL A 25 -17.11 -12.80 -10.66
N ALA A 26 -18.21 -12.38 -11.28
CA ALA A 26 -18.84 -13.16 -12.34
C ALA A 26 -17.91 -13.38 -13.55
N ALA A 27 -17.14 -12.35 -13.96
CA ALA A 27 -16.21 -12.47 -15.08
C ALA A 27 -15.08 -13.46 -14.79
N GLU A 28 -14.57 -13.48 -13.55
CA GLU A 28 -13.55 -14.44 -13.11
C GLU A 28 -14.11 -15.87 -13.08
N GLU A 29 -15.32 -16.07 -12.54
CA GLU A 29 -16.00 -17.38 -12.54
C GLU A 29 -16.22 -17.91 -13.97
N LEU A 30 -16.68 -17.06 -14.89
CA LEU A 30 -16.86 -17.40 -16.30
C LEU A 30 -15.53 -17.74 -17.01
N SER A 31 -14.43 -17.16 -16.55
CA SER A 31 -13.08 -17.39 -17.09
C SER A 31 -12.41 -18.65 -16.51
N GLY A 32 -13.13 -19.45 -15.72
CA GLY A 32 -12.63 -20.67 -15.08
C GLY A 32 -12.06 -20.45 -13.68
N GLY A 33 -12.28 -19.27 -13.08
CA GLY A 33 -11.80 -18.85 -11.77
C GLY A 33 -10.60 -17.90 -11.84
N ARG A 34 -10.38 -17.15 -10.73
CA ARG A 34 -9.39 -16.06 -10.64
C ARG A 34 -7.96 -16.41 -11.07
N PHE A 35 -7.58 -17.68 -10.91
CA PHE A 35 -6.21 -18.14 -11.16
C PHE A 35 -6.07 -19.08 -12.37
N ALA A 36 -7.15 -19.30 -13.14
CA ALA A 36 -7.14 -20.23 -14.28
C ALA A 36 -6.04 -19.91 -15.31
N ASN A 37 -5.75 -18.63 -15.49
CA ASN A 37 -4.75 -18.14 -16.44
C ASN A 37 -3.48 -17.59 -15.76
N TRP A 38 -3.21 -17.94 -14.49
CA TRP A 38 -2.06 -17.40 -13.75
C TRP A 38 -0.72 -17.56 -14.48
N HIS A 39 -0.52 -18.70 -15.13
CA HIS A 39 0.68 -18.99 -15.93
C HIS A 39 0.92 -18.01 -17.09
N ARG A 40 -0.10 -17.25 -17.51
CA ARG A 40 -0.06 -16.25 -18.59
C ARG A 40 0.11 -14.81 -18.09
N VAL A 41 0.01 -14.59 -16.78
CA VAL A 41 0.24 -13.26 -16.19
C VAL A 41 1.66 -12.82 -16.55
N THR A 42 1.84 -11.54 -16.90
CA THR A 42 3.16 -10.98 -17.22
C THR A 42 3.74 -10.21 -16.04
N LEU A 43 2.89 -9.59 -15.22
CA LEU A 43 3.24 -8.73 -14.09
C LEU A 43 2.47 -9.18 -12.84
N PRO A 44 3.01 -10.11 -12.04
CA PRO A 44 2.31 -10.64 -10.87
C PRO A 44 2.00 -9.58 -9.82
N GLU A 45 2.87 -8.59 -9.65
CA GLU A 45 2.68 -7.51 -8.69
C GLU A 45 1.42 -6.69 -9.00
N LEU A 46 1.06 -6.54 -10.28
CA LEU A 46 -0.18 -5.87 -10.68
C LEU A 46 -1.39 -6.72 -10.32
N ALA A 47 -1.36 -8.02 -10.61
CA ALA A 47 -2.46 -8.92 -10.27
C ALA A 47 -2.71 -8.99 -8.75
N VAL A 48 -1.62 -9.06 -7.97
CA VAL A 48 -1.65 -9.02 -6.50
C VAL A 48 -2.18 -7.67 -6.00
N GLY A 49 -1.66 -6.57 -6.57
CA GLY A 49 -2.07 -5.20 -6.25
C GLY A 49 -3.55 -4.95 -6.50
N MET A 50 -4.08 -5.34 -7.66
CA MET A 50 -5.49 -5.18 -8.01
C MET A 50 -6.42 -5.93 -7.03
N ASN A 51 -6.09 -7.19 -6.68
CA ASN A 51 -6.88 -7.92 -5.68
C ASN A 51 -6.86 -7.21 -4.33
N TYR A 52 -5.69 -6.69 -3.94
CA TYR A 52 -5.53 -6.00 -2.67
C TYR A 52 -6.28 -4.67 -2.63
N GLU A 53 -6.26 -3.91 -3.72
CA GLU A 53 -7.03 -2.68 -3.89
C GLU A 53 -8.53 -2.94 -3.71
N LEU A 54 -9.09 -3.93 -4.44
CA LEU A 54 -10.50 -4.33 -4.31
C LEU A 54 -10.85 -4.75 -2.88
N PHE A 55 -9.95 -5.50 -2.22
CA PHE A 55 -10.11 -5.85 -0.81
C PHE A 55 -10.17 -4.59 0.08
N ILE A 56 -9.23 -3.65 -0.10
CA ILE A 56 -9.18 -2.42 0.70
C ILE A 56 -10.46 -1.61 0.52
N GLU A 57 -10.91 -1.42 -0.71
CA GLU A 57 -12.14 -0.67 -1.00
C GLU A 57 -13.35 -1.24 -0.27
N VAL A 58 -13.57 -2.56 -0.38
CA VAL A 58 -14.69 -3.22 0.32
C VAL A 58 -14.51 -3.12 1.84
N ALA A 59 -13.28 -3.29 2.34
CA ALA A 59 -13.00 -3.23 3.78
C ALA A 59 -13.27 -1.85 4.39
N ILE A 60 -13.08 -0.75 3.63
CA ILE A 60 -13.33 0.61 4.12
C ILE A 60 -14.83 0.88 4.31
N GLY A 61 -15.66 0.56 3.31
CA GLY A 61 -17.09 0.93 3.32
C GLY A 61 -18.05 -0.21 3.73
N ALA A 62 -17.60 -1.46 3.72
CA ALA A 62 -18.45 -2.61 3.98
C ALA A 62 -17.67 -3.77 4.64
N TRP A 63 -17.09 -3.50 5.82
CA TRP A 63 -16.21 -4.44 6.54
C TRP A 63 -16.76 -5.87 6.73
N HIS A 64 -18.07 -6.04 6.86
CA HIS A 64 -18.70 -7.36 7.05
C HIS A 64 -19.19 -8.00 5.74
N HIS A 65 -18.96 -7.37 4.59
CA HIS A 65 -19.40 -7.90 3.31
C HIS A 65 -18.56 -9.11 2.86
N PRO A 66 -19.16 -10.17 2.28
CA PRO A 66 -18.44 -11.37 1.84
C PRO A 66 -17.30 -11.09 0.85
N TYR A 67 -17.44 -10.09 -0.02
CA TYR A 67 -16.38 -9.70 -0.96
C TYR A 67 -15.08 -9.27 -0.28
N LYS A 68 -15.12 -8.74 0.95
CA LYS A 68 -13.89 -8.45 1.70
C LYS A 68 -13.06 -9.72 1.85
N THR A 69 -13.69 -10.78 2.35
CA THR A 69 -13.03 -12.06 2.59
C THR A 69 -12.57 -12.70 1.27
N LEU A 70 -13.41 -12.65 0.24
CA LEU A 70 -13.09 -13.18 -1.09
C LEU A 70 -11.87 -12.49 -1.72
N PHE A 71 -11.86 -11.16 -1.76
CA PHE A 71 -10.74 -10.42 -2.35
C PHE A 71 -9.47 -10.53 -1.53
N LEU A 72 -9.56 -10.57 -0.19
CA LEU A 72 -8.40 -10.85 0.68
C LEU A 72 -7.81 -12.24 0.39
N GLN A 73 -8.66 -13.24 0.20
CA GLN A 73 -8.22 -14.58 -0.19
C GLN A 73 -7.52 -14.55 -1.55
N TRP A 74 -8.09 -13.86 -2.55
CA TRP A 74 -7.46 -13.72 -3.85
C TRP A 74 -6.10 -12.99 -3.78
N THR A 75 -5.97 -11.95 -2.96
CA THR A 75 -4.68 -11.29 -2.71
C THR A 75 -3.64 -12.26 -2.18
N ARG A 76 -4.00 -13.07 -1.17
CA ARG A 76 -3.07 -14.01 -0.56
C ARG A 76 -2.67 -15.12 -1.50
N GLU A 77 -3.62 -15.70 -2.22
CA GLU A 77 -3.35 -16.76 -3.20
C GLU A 77 -2.47 -16.25 -4.35
N SER A 78 -2.77 -15.08 -4.92
CA SER A 78 -1.90 -14.45 -5.94
C SER A 78 -0.51 -14.15 -5.42
N ALA A 79 -0.38 -13.63 -4.19
CA ALA A 79 0.94 -13.33 -3.62
C ALA A 79 1.75 -14.61 -3.35
N ASN A 80 1.10 -15.67 -2.84
CA ASN A 80 1.74 -16.96 -2.64
C ASN A 80 2.19 -17.58 -3.96
N LEU A 81 1.35 -17.55 -5.00
CA LEU A 81 1.69 -18.02 -6.33
C LEU A 81 2.86 -17.23 -6.94
N ALA A 82 2.88 -15.90 -6.76
CA ALA A 82 3.96 -15.05 -7.24
C ALA A 82 5.28 -15.36 -6.53
N LEU A 83 5.29 -15.38 -5.19
CA LEU A 83 6.50 -15.60 -4.38
C LEU A 83 7.04 -17.03 -4.48
N ALA A 84 6.18 -18.02 -4.73
CA ALA A 84 6.59 -19.40 -4.96
C ALA A 84 7.15 -19.64 -6.38
N ASP A 85 6.90 -18.74 -7.34
CA ASP A 85 7.36 -18.90 -8.71
C ASP A 85 8.86 -18.59 -8.84
N PRO A 86 9.69 -19.56 -9.27
CA PRO A 86 11.12 -19.33 -9.43
C PRO A 86 11.46 -18.20 -10.41
N ARG A 87 10.58 -17.85 -11.35
CA ARG A 87 10.79 -16.73 -12.28
C ARG A 87 10.75 -15.37 -11.58
N PHE A 88 10.04 -15.29 -10.45
CA PHE A 88 9.89 -14.07 -9.64
C PHE A 88 10.96 -13.95 -8.55
N SER A 89 11.69 -15.04 -8.26
CA SER A 89 12.75 -15.05 -7.24
C SER A 89 13.95 -14.20 -7.63
N ILE A 90 14.45 -13.39 -6.70
CA ILE A 90 15.69 -12.59 -6.81
C ILE A 90 16.91 -13.45 -7.19
N ARG A 91 16.94 -14.71 -6.76
CA ARG A 91 18.10 -15.61 -6.91
C ARG A 91 18.08 -16.52 -8.13
N SER A 92 17.01 -16.52 -8.92
CA SER A 92 16.87 -17.44 -10.06
C SER A 92 17.64 -16.97 -11.30
N GLU A 93 18.46 -17.86 -11.87
CA GLU A 93 19.13 -17.67 -13.17
C GLU A 93 18.19 -17.84 -14.37
N ASN A 94 16.97 -18.37 -14.15
CA ASN A 94 15.96 -18.57 -15.18
C ASN A 94 15.18 -17.27 -15.47
N SER A 95 15.82 -16.36 -16.22
CA SER A 95 15.28 -15.06 -16.63
C SER A 95 14.26 -15.10 -17.77
N ARG A 96 13.53 -16.22 -17.98
CA ARG A 96 12.57 -16.29 -19.10
C ARG A 96 11.40 -15.33 -18.89
N ASN A 97 11.42 -14.25 -19.69
CA ASN A 97 10.38 -13.29 -20.10
C ASN A 97 9.31 -12.90 -19.06
N GLY A 98 9.42 -11.65 -18.56
CA GLY A 98 8.27 -10.82 -18.15
C GLY A 98 8.20 -10.41 -16.67
N TRP A 99 8.80 -11.19 -15.76
CA TRP A 99 8.53 -11.04 -14.32
C TRP A 99 9.69 -10.39 -13.54
N LYS A 100 10.91 -10.45 -14.09
CA LYS A 100 12.06 -9.61 -13.69
C LYS A 100 12.19 -8.47 -14.67
N ASN A 101 11.39 -7.42 -14.52
CA ASN A 101 11.48 -6.26 -15.41
C ASN A 101 12.76 -5.47 -15.11
N PRO A 102 13.70 -5.37 -16.06
CA PRO A 102 14.87 -4.53 -15.90
C PRO A 102 14.42 -3.10 -15.55
N GLY A 103 15.01 -2.51 -14.51
CA GLY A 103 14.66 -1.17 -14.04
C GLY A 103 13.56 -1.08 -12.98
N ILE A 104 12.77 -2.14 -12.74
CA ILE A 104 11.72 -2.19 -11.69
C ILE A 104 11.99 -3.31 -10.67
N PHE A 105 12.86 -4.26 -11.02
CA PHE A 105 13.35 -5.30 -10.12
C PHE A 105 14.51 -4.81 -9.24
N PRO A 106 14.60 -5.17 -7.94
CA PRO A 106 13.72 -6.07 -7.17
C PRO A 106 12.47 -5.39 -6.58
N GLY A 107 12.19 -4.12 -6.90
CA GLY A 107 11.08 -3.38 -6.30
C GLY A 107 9.71 -4.04 -6.44
N ASN A 108 9.40 -4.67 -7.58
CA ASN A 108 8.15 -5.41 -7.77
C ASN A 108 8.02 -6.65 -6.87
N HIS A 109 9.12 -7.36 -6.59
CA HIS A 109 9.14 -8.44 -5.60
C HIS A 109 8.85 -7.89 -4.19
N GLY A 110 9.50 -6.78 -3.82
CA GLY A 110 9.23 -6.08 -2.57
C GLY A 110 7.77 -5.64 -2.41
N VAL A 111 7.12 -5.20 -3.49
CA VAL A 111 5.68 -4.88 -3.48
C VAL A 111 4.83 -6.10 -3.11
N VAL A 112 5.12 -7.27 -3.69
CA VAL A 112 4.40 -8.51 -3.39
C VAL A 112 4.68 -9.00 -1.97
N LEU A 113 5.93 -8.91 -1.50
CA LEU A 113 6.29 -9.21 -0.11
C LEU A 113 5.52 -8.33 0.89
N ALA A 114 5.43 -7.03 0.63
CA ALA A 114 4.69 -6.09 1.47
C ALA A 114 3.20 -6.45 1.52
N ILE A 115 2.57 -6.67 0.36
CA ILE A 115 1.15 -7.04 0.28
C ILE A 115 0.90 -8.39 0.95
N SER A 116 1.74 -9.39 0.71
CA SER A 116 1.68 -10.70 1.37
C SER A 116 1.74 -10.56 2.89
N SER A 117 2.70 -9.78 3.41
CA SER A 117 2.85 -9.57 4.86
C SER A 117 1.62 -8.88 5.48
N LEU A 118 1.06 -7.88 4.80
CA LEU A 118 -0.10 -7.14 5.32
C LEU A 118 -1.37 -8.00 5.23
N ALA A 119 -1.59 -8.71 4.12
CA ALA A 119 -2.75 -9.57 3.93
C ALA A 119 -2.78 -10.74 4.91
N GLU A 120 -1.63 -11.37 5.20
CA GLU A 120 -1.50 -12.39 6.24
C GLU A 120 -1.85 -11.84 7.64
N ALA A 121 -1.38 -10.62 7.94
CA ALA A 121 -1.63 -9.98 9.23
C ALA A 121 -3.09 -9.61 9.42
N ILE A 122 -3.75 -9.11 8.37
CA ILE A 122 -5.19 -8.79 8.38
C ILE A 122 -6.01 -10.06 8.61
N GLU A 123 -5.75 -11.13 7.86
CA GLU A 123 -6.48 -12.40 7.99
C GLU A 123 -6.36 -12.98 9.41
N ARG A 124 -5.14 -12.97 9.96
CA ARG A 124 -4.85 -13.54 11.28
C ARG A 124 -5.12 -12.58 12.43
N ASN A 125 -5.59 -11.37 12.13
CA ASN A 125 -5.74 -10.28 13.09
C ASN A 125 -4.46 -10.01 13.92
N SER A 126 -3.29 -10.18 13.30
CA SER A 126 -1.97 -10.08 13.94
C SER A 126 -1.22 -8.82 13.52
N ASP A 127 -0.05 -8.59 14.12
CA ASP A 127 0.89 -7.59 13.61
C ASP A 127 1.51 -8.06 12.28
N PRO A 128 1.88 -7.13 11.37
CA PRO A 128 2.65 -7.46 10.18
C PRO A 128 4.02 -8.06 10.49
N GLY A 129 4.46 -9.00 9.65
CA GLY A 129 5.79 -9.62 9.76
C GLY A 129 6.91 -8.61 9.56
N VAL A 130 7.54 -8.18 10.65
CA VAL A 130 8.58 -7.12 10.65
C VAL A 130 9.71 -7.41 9.66
N LEU A 131 10.26 -8.63 9.68
CA LEU A 131 11.36 -9.00 8.78
C LEU A 131 10.95 -8.93 7.30
N LYS A 132 9.77 -9.46 6.97
CA LYS A 132 9.21 -9.46 5.60
C LYS A 132 8.96 -8.03 5.10
N LEU A 133 8.45 -7.14 5.98
CA LEU A 133 8.23 -5.73 5.64
C LEU A 133 9.52 -4.94 5.48
N VAL A 134 10.54 -5.20 6.30
CA VAL A 134 11.85 -4.56 6.16
C VAL A 134 12.51 -4.99 4.85
N GLU A 135 12.49 -6.28 4.53
CA GLU A 135 12.98 -6.81 3.26
C GLU A 135 12.26 -6.17 2.07
N ALA A 136 10.92 -6.13 2.12
CA ALA A 136 10.11 -5.45 1.11
C ALA A 136 10.49 -3.98 0.93
N ALA A 137 10.65 -3.25 2.04
CA ALA A 137 11.01 -1.84 2.04
C ALA A 137 12.41 -1.62 1.45
N ASP A 138 13.39 -2.44 1.83
CA ASP A 138 14.75 -2.37 1.28
C ASP A 138 14.77 -2.63 -0.23
N GLU A 139 14.06 -3.65 -0.72
CA GLU A 139 13.98 -3.94 -2.15
C GLU A 139 13.36 -2.80 -2.96
N ILE A 140 12.27 -2.21 -2.47
CA ILE A 140 11.60 -1.06 -3.13
C ILE A 140 12.51 0.17 -3.09
N LYS A 141 13.11 0.46 -1.92
CA LYS A 141 14.03 1.60 -1.73
C LYS A 141 15.24 1.50 -2.65
N ASP A 142 15.90 0.34 -2.68
CA ASP A 142 17.12 0.12 -3.46
C ASP A 142 16.82 0.18 -4.96
N CYS A 143 15.69 -0.38 -5.40
CA CYS A 143 15.22 -0.22 -6.78
C CYS A 143 15.04 1.26 -7.15
N GLY A 144 14.36 2.04 -6.29
CA GLY A 144 14.20 3.49 -6.50
C GLY A 144 15.52 4.25 -6.54
N LEU A 145 16.54 3.84 -5.77
CA LEU A 145 17.86 4.48 -5.78
C LEU A 145 18.70 4.16 -7.01
N GLN A 146 18.45 3.03 -7.67
CA GLN A 146 19.10 2.66 -8.93
C GLN A 146 18.65 3.54 -10.09
N MET A 147 17.41 4.04 -10.05
CA MET A 147 16.88 5.01 -11.03
C MET A 147 17.66 6.34 -10.95
N LYS A 148 18.08 6.87 -12.09
CA LYS A 148 18.87 8.12 -12.21
C LYS A 148 18.35 8.98 -13.35
N GLY A 149 18.64 10.28 -13.31
CA GLY A 149 18.25 11.21 -14.36
C GLY A 149 16.73 11.22 -14.57
N GLU A 150 16.30 10.97 -15.80
CA GLU A 150 14.88 10.96 -16.20
C GLU A 150 14.07 9.88 -15.48
N ASP A 151 14.65 8.70 -15.21
CA ASP A 151 13.94 7.59 -14.54
C ASP A 151 13.53 7.95 -13.10
N TRP A 152 14.40 8.66 -12.38
CA TRP A 152 14.08 9.21 -11.04
C TRP A 152 13.09 10.37 -11.14
N ASN A 153 13.13 11.13 -12.23
CA ASN A 153 12.29 12.30 -12.44
C ASN A 153 10.86 11.91 -12.88
N THR A 154 10.31 10.87 -12.26
CA THR A 154 8.92 10.43 -12.41
C THR A 154 8.25 10.39 -11.05
N TYR A 155 6.95 10.70 -11.00
CA TYR A 155 6.20 10.61 -9.75
C TYR A 155 6.11 9.17 -9.23
N ILE A 156 6.11 8.18 -10.13
CA ILE A 156 6.06 6.74 -9.81
C ILE A 156 7.32 6.31 -9.04
N ALA A 157 8.52 6.63 -9.55
CA ALA A 157 9.78 6.28 -8.89
C ALA A 157 9.88 6.92 -7.49
N GLN A 158 9.52 8.21 -7.42
CA GLN A 158 9.60 8.97 -6.17
C GLN A 158 8.58 8.47 -5.14
N GLY A 159 7.34 8.20 -5.55
CA GLY A 159 6.30 7.68 -4.66
C GLY A 159 6.55 6.25 -4.21
N GLY A 160 7.07 5.39 -5.10
CA GLY A 160 7.55 4.05 -4.72
C GLY A 160 8.63 4.12 -3.63
N TYR A 161 9.58 5.06 -3.76
CA TYR A 161 10.57 5.30 -2.71
C TYR A 161 9.96 5.77 -1.38
N LEU A 162 8.97 6.68 -1.43
CA LEU A 162 8.25 7.12 -0.22
C LEU A 162 7.42 5.99 0.41
N ARG A 163 6.90 5.06 -0.39
CA ARG A 163 6.23 3.86 0.13
C ARG A 163 7.18 2.98 0.93
N ALA A 164 8.43 2.81 0.49
CA ALA A 164 9.43 2.08 1.29
C ALA A 164 9.62 2.69 2.69
N ILE A 165 9.62 4.03 2.78
CA ILE A 165 9.67 4.75 4.06
C ILE A 165 8.45 4.44 4.93
N GLN A 166 7.24 4.43 4.35
CA GLN A 166 6.02 4.01 5.06
C GLN A 166 6.10 2.57 5.55
N LEU A 167 6.63 1.65 4.74
CA LEU A 167 6.80 0.24 5.13
C LEU A 167 7.77 0.09 6.31
N PHE A 168 8.88 0.83 6.34
CA PHE A 168 9.74 0.89 7.53
C PHE A 168 8.98 1.38 8.76
N MET A 169 8.16 2.41 8.62
CA MET A 169 7.33 2.92 9.73
C MET A 169 6.34 1.85 10.22
N ILE A 170 5.62 1.19 9.31
CA ILE A 170 4.67 0.11 9.62
C ILE A 170 5.37 -1.05 10.34
N ALA A 171 6.60 -1.37 9.94
CA ALA A 171 7.44 -2.39 10.56
C ALA A 171 8.00 -1.98 11.95
N GLY A 172 7.69 -0.78 12.45
CA GLY A 172 8.23 -0.28 13.72
C GLY A 172 9.70 0.17 13.63
N LYS A 173 10.21 0.43 12.42
CA LYS A 173 11.61 0.82 12.15
C LYS A 173 11.72 2.30 11.78
N ALA A 174 11.25 3.17 12.67
CA ALA A 174 11.29 4.63 12.47
C ALA A 174 12.71 5.16 12.18
N ASP A 175 13.76 4.54 12.73
CA ASP A 175 15.14 4.95 12.48
C ASP A 175 15.57 4.68 11.03
N LEU A 176 15.17 3.54 10.45
CA LEU A 176 15.41 3.23 9.03
C LEU A 176 14.63 4.19 8.13
N ALA A 177 13.38 4.50 8.50
CA ALA A 177 12.56 5.48 7.80
C ALA A 177 13.20 6.88 7.79
N ARG A 178 13.74 7.35 8.94
CA ARG A 178 14.47 8.62 9.03
C ARG A 178 15.73 8.61 8.19
N SER A 179 16.51 7.53 8.25
CA SER A 179 17.73 7.39 7.44
C SER A 179 17.43 7.46 5.94
N ALA A 180 16.37 6.78 5.48
CA ALA A 180 15.95 6.83 4.08
C ALA A 180 15.51 8.23 3.62
N LEU A 181 14.86 9.02 4.49
CA LEU A 181 14.47 10.40 4.17
C LEU A 181 15.64 11.39 4.02
N GLN A 182 16.84 11.04 4.51
CA GLN A 182 18.06 11.83 4.37
C GLN A 182 18.75 11.66 3.01
N THR A 183 18.13 10.94 2.06
CA THR A 183 18.63 10.81 0.70
C THR A 183 18.86 12.18 0.05
N ARG A 184 19.91 12.29 -0.76
CA ARG A 184 20.24 13.52 -1.54
C ARG A 184 19.36 13.70 -2.77
N ARG A 185 18.42 12.78 -3.03
CA ARG A 185 17.54 12.82 -4.18
C ARG A 185 16.49 13.93 -4.02
N ASN A 186 16.18 14.62 -5.11
CA ASN A 186 15.14 15.66 -5.13
C ASN A 186 13.76 15.05 -5.41
N PHE A 187 12.77 15.34 -4.57
CA PHE A 187 11.40 14.85 -4.69
C PHE A 187 10.51 15.92 -5.32
N LYS A 188 10.59 16.07 -6.65
CA LYS A 188 9.90 17.15 -7.38
C LYS A 188 8.37 16.99 -7.36
N TYR A 189 7.86 15.78 -7.58
CA TYR A 189 6.44 15.55 -7.85
C TYR A 189 5.64 15.14 -6.60
N VAL A 190 6.32 14.57 -5.62
CA VAL A 190 5.72 14.00 -4.39
C VAL A 190 6.22 14.73 -3.14
N ASN A 191 6.66 15.99 -3.27
CA ASN A 191 7.24 16.75 -2.16
C ASN A 191 6.27 16.89 -0.98
N ALA A 192 4.98 17.15 -1.26
CA ALA A 192 3.96 17.25 -0.22
C ALA A 192 3.89 15.97 0.62
N HIS A 193 3.81 14.81 -0.03
CA HIS A 193 3.81 13.50 0.64
C HIS A 193 5.10 13.27 1.43
N ARG A 194 6.27 13.62 0.87
CA ARG A 194 7.53 13.57 1.61
C ARG A 194 7.47 14.40 2.89
N GLN A 195 6.96 15.63 2.83
CA GLN A 195 6.84 16.51 4.00
C GLN A 195 5.87 15.96 5.04
N TRP A 196 4.80 15.27 4.62
CA TRP A 196 3.93 14.56 5.56
C TRP A 196 4.73 13.52 6.35
N LEU A 197 5.48 12.64 5.66
CA LEU A 197 6.30 11.62 6.33
C LEU A 197 7.37 12.20 7.25
N VAL A 198 8.01 13.31 6.85
CA VAL A 198 8.96 14.05 7.70
C VAL A 198 8.27 14.53 8.98
N ASN A 199 7.10 15.16 8.87
CA ASN A 199 6.37 15.67 10.04
C ASN A 199 5.99 14.54 11.00
N VAL A 200 5.51 13.39 10.49
CA VAL A 200 5.17 12.24 11.35
C VAL A 200 6.40 11.70 12.07
N LEU A 201 7.54 11.55 11.38
CA LEU A 201 8.76 11.01 11.96
C LEU A 201 9.43 11.94 12.98
N ASN A 202 9.16 13.25 12.90
CA ASN A 202 9.59 14.22 13.91
C ASN A 202 8.81 14.08 15.23
N PHE A 203 7.62 13.49 15.23
CA PHE A 203 6.86 13.24 16.45
C PHE A 203 7.35 12.01 17.21
N ILE A 204 7.86 11.03 16.47
CA ILE A 204 8.28 9.74 16.98
C ILE A 204 9.68 9.90 17.56
N ALA A 205 9.94 9.40 18.77
CA ALA A 205 11.30 9.37 19.33
C ALA A 205 12.20 8.38 18.55
N PRO A 206 13.53 8.58 18.48
CA PRO A 206 14.45 7.57 17.95
C PRO A 206 14.28 6.22 18.65
N GLY A 207 14.25 5.12 17.89
CA GLY A 207 14.06 3.77 18.41
C GLY A 207 12.66 3.41 18.92
N ALA A 208 11.70 4.35 18.92
CA ALA A 208 10.34 4.07 19.41
C ALA A 208 9.58 3.10 18.49
N GLN A 209 9.08 2.01 19.06
CA GLN A 209 8.23 1.03 18.34
C GLN A 209 6.75 1.46 18.27
N PHE A 210 6.34 2.31 19.21
CA PHE A 210 5.02 2.93 19.31
C PHE A 210 5.18 4.36 19.84
N HIS A 211 4.24 5.25 19.50
CA HIS A 211 4.19 6.62 19.98
C HIS A 211 2.72 6.99 20.21
N GLN A 212 2.40 7.65 21.32
CA GLN A 212 1.09 8.24 21.53
C GLN A 212 1.22 9.74 21.28
N ALA A 213 0.56 10.22 20.23
CA ALA A 213 0.69 11.60 19.80
C ALA A 213 -0.03 12.57 20.76
N THR A 214 0.50 13.79 20.86
CA THR A 214 -0.22 14.90 21.48
C THR A 214 -1.45 15.29 20.64
N ALA A 215 -2.34 16.11 21.19
CA ALA A 215 -3.49 16.64 20.43
C ALA A 215 -3.05 17.41 19.18
N GLU A 216 -2.00 18.22 19.29
CA GLU A 216 -1.44 19.01 18.18
C GLU A 216 -0.85 18.11 17.08
N GLN A 217 -0.10 17.08 17.48
CA GLN A 217 0.46 16.08 16.56
C GLN A 217 -0.65 15.29 15.85
N THR A 218 -1.70 14.94 16.60
CA THR A 218 -2.89 14.26 16.05
C THR A 218 -3.61 15.14 15.03
N MET A 219 -3.85 16.42 15.36
CA MET A 219 -4.48 17.37 14.44
C MET A 219 -3.66 17.57 13.16
N LEU A 220 -2.33 17.69 13.28
CA LEU A 220 -1.46 17.85 12.12
C LEU A 220 -1.49 16.61 11.22
N PHE A 221 -1.38 15.40 11.79
CA PHE A 221 -1.51 14.15 11.03
C PHE A 221 -2.88 14.04 10.36
N ASP A 222 -3.96 14.22 11.13
CA ASP A 222 -5.32 14.05 10.62
C ASP A 222 -5.61 15.06 9.51
N SER A 223 -5.10 16.30 9.59
CA SER A 223 -5.26 17.29 8.51
C SER A 223 -4.61 16.88 7.17
N GLN A 224 -3.51 16.14 7.22
CA GLN A 224 -2.83 15.62 6.04
C GLN A 224 -3.52 14.35 5.52
N PHE A 225 -3.93 13.47 6.44
CA PHE A 225 -4.62 12.23 6.10
C PHE A 225 -6.03 12.49 5.53
N ASP A 226 -6.71 13.53 6.01
CA ASP A 226 -8.00 14.03 5.53
C ASP A 226 -8.02 14.30 4.03
N VAL A 227 -6.90 14.81 3.49
CA VAL A 227 -6.76 15.09 2.05
C VAL A 227 -6.99 13.83 1.24
N ILE A 228 -6.33 12.73 1.60
CA ILE A 228 -6.37 11.51 0.80
C ILE A 228 -7.52 10.60 1.18
N ARG A 229 -7.99 10.57 2.43
CA ARG A 229 -9.06 9.65 2.85
C ARG A 229 -10.46 10.08 2.39
N ASN A 230 -10.60 11.31 1.88
CA ASN A 230 -11.79 11.78 1.18
C ASN A 230 -12.07 10.90 -0.06
N PRO A 231 -13.23 10.23 -0.18
CA PRO A 231 -13.59 9.40 -1.33
C PRO A 231 -13.54 10.14 -2.67
N ALA A 232 -13.80 11.44 -2.68
CA ALA A 232 -13.80 12.27 -3.88
C ALA A 232 -12.41 12.72 -4.31
N PHE A 233 -11.38 12.48 -3.50
CA PHE A 233 -10.01 12.83 -3.85
C PHE A 233 -9.56 12.03 -5.07
N LYS A 234 -8.99 12.73 -6.05
CA LYS A 234 -8.35 12.15 -7.24
C LYS A 234 -6.92 12.63 -7.28
N THR A 235 -6.00 11.71 -7.55
CA THR A 235 -4.60 12.07 -7.80
C THR A 235 -4.50 12.98 -9.01
N ALA A 236 -3.46 13.80 -9.05
CA ALA A 236 -3.17 14.62 -10.22
C ALA A 236 -3.06 13.73 -11.48
N PRO A 237 -3.55 14.19 -12.66
CA PRO A 237 -3.44 13.41 -13.87
C PRO A 237 -1.97 13.20 -14.25
N PRO A 238 -1.60 12.11 -14.95
CA PRO A 238 -0.20 11.75 -15.22
C PRO A 238 0.64 12.85 -15.90
N ASN A 239 -0.01 13.74 -16.66
CA ASN A 239 0.63 14.86 -17.37
C ASN A 239 0.79 16.13 -16.51
N ASP A 240 0.23 16.14 -15.30
CA ASP A 240 0.40 17.24 -14.36
C ASP A 240 1.83 17.20 -13.80
N LEU A 241 2.59 18.28 -13.94
CA LEU A 241 3.95 18.36 -13.42
C LEU A 241 4.03 19.05 -12.05
N SER A 242 2.87 19.32 -11.43
CA SER A 242 2.79 19.88 -10.08
C SER A 242 3.21 18.87 -9.00
N ASP A 243 3.47 19.39 -7.81
CA ASP A 243 3.85 18.65 -6.59
C ASP A 243 2.66 17.92 -5.93
N LYS A 244 1.60 17.65 -6.69
CA LYS A 244 0.33 17.08 -6.24
C LYS A 244 0.21 15.58 -6.51
N HIS A 245 1.25 14.95 -7.01
CA HIS A 245 1.27 13.51 -7.21
C HIS A 245 1.56 12.78 -5.91
N LEU A 246 0.99 11.58 -5.77
CA LEU A 246 1.29 10.66 -4.68
C LEU A 246 2.30 9.59 -5.09
N GLY A 247 2.31 9.20 -6.38
CA GLY A 247 3.27 8.21 -6.88
C GLY A 247 3.10 6.79 -6.33
N GLN A 248 1.93 6.52 -5.76
CA GLN A 248 1.52 5.25 -5.18
C GLN A 248 0.02 5.06 -5.42
N ASP A 249 -0.42 3.79 -5.41
CA ASP A 249 -1.84 3.44 -5.37
C ASP A 249 -2.56 4.12 -4.18
N LEU A 250 -3.69 4.78 -4.45
CA LEU A 250 -4.38 5.61 -3.46
C LEU A 250 -4.99 4.76 -2.34
N MET A 251 -5.55 3.59 -2.64
CA MET A 251 -6.16 2.72 -1.62
C MET A 251 -5.09 2.16 -0.68
N GLN A 252 -3.99 1.71 -1.25
CA GLN A 252 -2.84 1.26 -0.48
C GLN A 252 -2.27 2.38 0.38
N MET A 253 -2.13 3.60 -0.15
CA MET A 253 -1.64 4.73 0.63
C MET A 253 -2.57 5.07 1.82
N ARG A 254 -3.90 5.00 1.61
CA ARG A 254 -4.88 5.18 2.69
C ARG A 254 -4.68 4.16 3.80
N LEU A 255 -4.50 2.90 3.45
CA LEU A 255 -4.26 1.84 4.42
C LEU A 255 -2.91 2.00 5.12
N ASP A 256 -1.84 2.27 4.38
CA ASP A 256 -0.49 2.46 4.95
C ASP A 256 -0.48 3.61 5.98
N LEU A 257 -1.11 4.74 5.66
CA LEU A 257 -1.26 5.85 6.61
C LEU A 257 -2.18 5.51 7.79
N ALA A 258 -3.26 4.75 7.59
CA ALA A 258 -4.11 4.29 8.68
C ALA A 258 -3.35 3.38 9.67
N ILE A 259 -2.48 2.51 9.16
CA ILE A 259 -1.63 1.65 9.98
C ILE A 259 -0.60 2.48 10.76
N ILE A 260 0.03 3.46 10.09
CA ILE A 260 0.95 4.42 10.74
C ILE A 260 0.21 5.21 11.82
N ARG A 261 -1.01 5.65 11.55
CA ARG A 261 -1.87 6.36 12.52
C ARG A 261 -2.12 5.50 13.76
N GLN A 262 -2.50 4.24 13.58
CA GLN A 262 -2.74 3.32 14.70
C GLN A 262 -1.48 3.17 15.57
N ARG A 263 -0.32 2.95 14.95
CA ARG A 263 0.93 2.69 15.66
C ARG A 263 1.51 3.93 16.35
N TYR A 264 1.47 5.10 15.72
CA TYR A 264 2.22 6.28 16.18
C TYR A 264 1.38 7.50 16.55
N ILE A 265 0.09 7.53 16.18
CA ILE A 265 -0.80 8.63 16.56
C ILE A 265 -1.70 8.18 17.69
N VAL A 266 -2.41 7.07 17.47
CA VAL A 266 -3.23 6.43 18.51
C VAL A 266 -2.34 5.74 19.56
N GLY A 267 -1.18 5.24 19.15
CA GLY A 267 -0.23 4.57 20.04
C GLY A 267 -0.70 3.19 20.50
N GLN A 268 -1.42 2.47 19.63
CA GLN A 268 -2.02 1.17 19.94
C GLN A 268 -1.46 0.07 19.02
N PRO A 269 -1.51 -1.21 19.45
CA PRO A 269 -1.11 -2.33 18.59
C PRO A 269 -1.91 -2.39 17.29
N ILE A 270 -1.31 -2.98 16.25
CA ILE A 270 -2.00 -3.26 14.99
C ILE A 270 -2.83 -4.55 15.15
N SER A 271 -2.24 -5.59 15.74
CA SER A 271 -2.96 -6.81 16.12
C SER A 271 -4.22 -6.49 16.93
N GLY A 272 -5.31 -7.18 16.61
CA GLY A 272 -6.61 -6.95 17.26
C GLY A 272 -7.39 -5.74 16.74
N ASN A 273 -6.77 -4.83 15.97
CA ASN A 273 -7.33 -3.52 15.68
C ASN A 273 -7.59 -3.26 14.19
N TRP A 274 -7.51 -4.27 13.32
CA TRP A 274 -7.66 -4.08 11.87
C TRP A 274 -8.98 -3.40 11.48
N GLU A 275 -10.11 -3.77 12.08
CA GLU A 275 -11.38 -3.09 11.79
C GLU A 275 -11.35 -1.60 12.15
N THR A 276 -10.67 -1.24 13.24
CA THR A 276 -10.50 0.16 13.67
C THR A 276 -9.56 0.91 12.74
N ILE A 277 -8.49 0.27 12.26
CA ILE A 277 -7.57 0.81 11.25
C ILE A 277 -8.35 1.16 9.98
N PHE A 278 -9.12 0.22 9.43
CA PHE A 278 -9.95 0.48 8.24
C PHE A 278 -11.02 1.54 8.50
N SER A 279 -11.69 1.48 9.65
CA SER A 279 -12.69 2.48 10.04
C SER A 279 -12.09 3.89 10.13
N SER A 280 -10.82 4.04 10.49
CA SER A 280 -10.14 5.35 10.56
C SER A 280 -9.99 6.03 9.20
N ILE A 281 -9.98 5.26 8.10
CA ILE A 281 -9.99 5.79 6.73
C ILE A 281 -11.36 6.43 6.43
N SER A 282 -12.45 5.81 6.89
CA SER A 282 -13.81 6.29 6.65
C SER A 282 -14.30 7.36 7.63
N ARG A 283 -13.58 7.62 8.73
CA ARG A 283 -14.03 8.48 9.83
C ARG A 283 -14.01 9.96 9.47
#